data_AF-A0A7Y2DG16-F1
#
_entry.id   AF-A0A7Y2DG16-F1
#
_cell.length_a   1.000
_cell.length_b   1.000
_cell.length_c   1.000
_cell.angle_alpha   90.00
_cell.angle_beta   90.00
_cell.angle_gamma   90.00
#
_symmetry.space_group_name_H-M   'P 1'
#
loop_
_entity.id
_entity.type
_entity.pdbx_description
1 polymer ?
#
loop_
_entity_poly.entity_id
_entity_poly.type
_entity_poly.pdbx_seq_one_letter_code
_entity_poly.pdbx_strand_id
1 'polypeptide(L)'
;LAAFEARLNGDNEKALLCIDSAFSYCPTKNFQRASEVAFDKIFMLADIYEEKQEYEKGIQRLENLPMWRGYHESKGYATYRLTQLYEKSGVIDKALAKCNLFLRNYKDCDEKYRPWWNEVAERQKRLINKIN
;
A
#
# COMPACT_ATOMS: atom_id res chain seq x y z
N LEU A 1 9.49 -15.87 -5.39
CA LEU A 1 10.96 -15.75 -5.42
C LEU A 1 11.42 -14.94 -6.63
N ALA A 2 11.12 -15.37 -7.86
CA ALA A 2 11.56 -14.68 -9.09
C ALA A 2 11.22 -13.17 -9.17
N ALA A 3 10.03 -12.75 -8.74
CA ALA A 3 9.67 -11.32 -8.70
C ALA A 3 10.57 -10.50 -7.74
N PHE A 4 10.91 -11.07 -6.58
CA PHE A 4 11.82 -10.42 -5.62
C PHE A 4 13.24 -10.33 -6.15
N GLU A 5 13.74 -11.40 -6.76
CA GLU A 5 15.08 -11.40 -7.36
C GLU A 5 15.19 -10.39 -8.50
N ALA A 6 14.17 -10.32 -9.37
CA ALA A 6 14.10 -9.29 -10.40
C ALA A 6 14.09 -7.89 -9.80
N ARG A 7 13.29 -7.67 -8.75
CA ARG A 7 13.22 -6.40 -8.03
C ARG A 7 14.56 -6.01 -7.38
N LEU A 8 15.26 -6.94 -6.74
CA LEU A 8 16.58 -6.70 -6.14
C LEU A 8 17.65 -6.34 -7.18
N ASN A 9 17.49 -6.83 -8.42
CA ASN A 9 18.37 -6.50 -9.55
C ASN A 9 17.95 -5.21 -10.28
N GLY A 10 16.92 -4.50 -9.81
CA GLY A 10 16.39 -3.29 -10.46
C GLY A 10 15.57 -3.56 -11.73
N ASP A 11 15.27 -4.81 -12.05
CA ASP A 11 14.50 -5.20 -13.23
C ASP A 11 12.99 -5.16 -12.92
N ASN A 12 12.45 -3.95 -12.91
CA ASN A 12 11.05 -3.70 -12.59
C ASN A 12 10.09 -4.34 -13.63
N GLU A 13 10.46 -4.39 -14.91
CA GLU A 13 9.63 -5.03 -15.95
C GLU A 13 9.49 -6.54 -15.70
N LYS A 14 10.61 -7.22 -15.44
CA LYS A 14 10.59 -8.64 -15.11
C LYS A 14 9.88 -8.93 -13.79
N ALA A 15 10.02 -8.05 -12.80
CA ALA A 15 9.29 -8.16 -11.54
C ALA A 15 7.77 -8.10 -11.79
N LEU A 16 7.29 -7.13 -12.58
CA LEU A 16 5.88 -7.02 -12.97
C LEU A 16 5.39 -8.28 -13.69
N LEU A 17 6.13 -8.76 -14.70
CA LEU A 17 5.78 -9.99 -15.44
C LEU A 17 5.67 -11.21 -14.52
N CYS A 18 6.59 -11.34 -13.57
CA CYS A 18 6.59 -12.44 -12.61
C CYS A 18 5.39 -12.35 -11.65
N ILE A 19 4.98 -11.14 -11.26
CA ILE A 19 3.79 -10.92 -10.43
C ILE A 19 2.51 -11.22 -11.21
N ASP A 20 2.39 -10.71 -12.43
CA ASP A 20 1.21 -10.94 -13.29
C ASP A 20 1.04 -12.43 -13.62
N SER A 21 2.14 -13.13 -13.89
CA SER A 21 2.15 -14.58 -14.04
C SER A 21 1.66 -15.26 -12.75
N ALA A 22 2.18 -14.88 -11.58
CA ALA A 22 1.77 -15.46 -10.30
C ALA A 22 0.26 -15.26 -10.02
N PHE A 23 -0.31 -14.09 -10.36
CA PHE A 23 -1.75 -13.86 -10.24
C PHE A 23 -2.57 -14.66 -11.27
N SER A 24 -2.07 -14.81 -12.51
CA SER A 24 -2.75 -15.57 -13.57
C SER A 24 -2.85 -17.06 -13.27
N TYR A 25 -1.84 -17.63 -12.61
CA TYR A 25 -1.81 -19.04 -12.19
C TYR A 25 -2.34 -19.26 -10.77
N CYS A 26 -2.87 -18.22 -10.11
CA CYS A 26 -3.50 -18.40 -8.81
C CYS A 26 -4.77 -19.26 -8.99
N PRO A 27 -4.90 -20.40 -8.28
CA PRO A 27 -6.02 -21.33 -8.47
C PRO A 27 -7.39 -20.70 -8.17
N THR A 28 -7.40 -19.57 -7.46
CA THR A 28 -8.59 -18.74 -7.33
C THR A 28 -8.60 -17.71 -8.45
N LYS A 29 -9.45 -17.91 -9.47
CA LYS A 29 -9.75 -16.90 -10.52
C LYS A 29 -10.29 -15.56 -9.98
N ASN A 30 -10.47 -15.45 -8.66
CA ASN A 30 -10.88 -14.25 -7.98
C ASN A 30 -9.64 -13.52 -7.45
N PHE A 31 -9.34 -12.34 -8.01
CA PHE A 31 -8.26 -11.46 -7.57
C PHE A 31 -8.30 -11.21 -6.05
N GLN A 32 -9.50 -11.14 -5.47
CA GLN A 32 -9.71 -10.95 -4.05
C GLN A 32 -9.10 -12.10 -3.23
N ARG A 33 -9.36 -13.37 -3.59
CA ARG A 33 -8.72 -14.52 -2.91
C ARG A 33 -7.23 -14.66 -3.20
N ALA A 34 -6.79 -14.28 -4.40
CA ALA A 34 -5.36 -14.28 -4.73
C ALA A 34 -4.59 -13.22 -3.92
N SER A 35 -5.22 -12.06 -3.67
CA SER A 35 -4.65 -10.98 -2.86
C SER A 35 -4.59 -11.30 -1.36
N GLU A 36 -5.41 -12.23 -0.87
CA GLU A 36 -5.38 -12.70 0.53
C GLU A 36 -4.07 -13.42 0.89
N VAL A 37 -3.37 -13.98 -0.10
CA VAL A 37 -2.15 -14.79 0.11
C VAL A 37 -0.88 -14.13 -0.46
N ALA A 38 -0.98 -12.91 -1.00
CA ALA A 38 0.11 -12.27 -1.75
C ALA A 38 0.28 -10.76 -1.47
N PHE A 39 0.12 -10.36 -0.20
CA PHE A 39 0.33 -8.96 0.22
C PHE A 39 1.70 -8.42 -0.17
N ASP A 40 2.72 -9.27 -0.08
CA ASP A 40 4.10 -9.00 -0.47
C ASP A 40 4.22 -8.50 -1.92
N LYS A 41 3.49 -9.12 -2.85
CA LYS A 41 3.46 -8.73 -4.27
C LYS A 41 2.64 -7.47 -4.49
N ILE A 42 1.59 -7.26 -3.72
CA ILE A 42 0.78 -6.04 -3.81
C ILE A 42 1.57 -4.81 -3.36
N PHE A 43 2.33 -4.93 -2.27
CA PHE A 43 3.24 -3.87 -1.83
C PHE A 43 4.36 -3.64 -2.86
N MET A 44 4.93 -4.70 -3.44
CA MET A 44 5.91 -4.57 -4.52
C MET A 44 5.34 -3.88 -5.76
N LEU A 45 4.10 -4.20 -6.16
CA LEU A 45 3.41 -3.50 -7.26
C LEU A 45 3.27 -2.02 -6.95
N ALA A 46 2.83 -1.67 -5.73
CA ALA A 46 2.69 -0.28 -5.32
C ALA A 46 4.03 0.47 -5.37
N ASP A 47 5.13 -0.16 -4.94
CA ASP A 47 6.50 0.41 -5.04
C ASP A 47 6.91 0.65 -6.49
N ILE A 48 6.74 -0.35 -7.36
CA ILE A 48 7.12 -0.23 -8.77
C ILE A 48 6.30 0.86 -9.47
N TYR A 49 4.99 0.93 -9.20
CA TYR A 49 4.14 1.99 -9.76
C TYR A 49 4.50 3.37 -9.21
N GLU A 50 4.89 3.47 -7.94
CA GLU A 50 5.38 4.70 -7.34
C GLU A 50 6.67 5.20 -8.01
N GLU A 51 7.63 4.30 -8.27
CA GLU A 51 8.88 4.63 -8.99
C GLU A 51 8.62 5.10 -10.42
N LYS A 52 7.62 4.51 -11.08
CA LYS A 52 7.16 4.91 -12.42
C LYS A 52 6.26 6.15 -12.39
N GLN A 53 5.98 6.72 -11.21
CA GLN A 53 5.03 7.83 -11.01
C GLN A 53 3.59 7.52 -11.45
N GLU A 54 3.25 6.23 -11.58
CA GLU A 54 1.92 5.72 -11.92
C GLU A 54 1.07 5.54 -10.65
N TYR A 55 0.97 6.60 -9.84
CA TYR A 55 0.42 6.53 -8.47
C TYR A 55 -0.98 5.91 -8.39
N GLU A 56 -1.86 6.20 -9.35
CA GLU A 56 -3.23 5.67 -9.38
C GLU A 56 -3.26 4.14 -9.44
N LYS A 57 -2.35 3.52 -10.19
CA LYS A 57 -2.25 2.05 -10.25
C LYS A 57 -1.83 1.50 -8.89
N GLY A 58 -0.84 2.10 -8.24
CA GLY A 58 -0.40 1.71 -6.90
C GLY A 58 -1.52 1.85 -5.86
N ILE A 59 -2.25 2.97 -5.89
CA ILE A 59 -3.41 3.23 -5.04
C ILE A 59 -4.48 2.15 -5.26
N GLN A 60 -4.84 1.88 -6.51
CA GLN A 60 -5.84 0.86 -6.85
C GLN A 60 -5.45 -0.52 -6.30
N ARG A 61 -4.17 -0.89 -6.32
CA ARG A 61 -3.72 -2.17 -5.74
C ARG A 61 -3.90 -2.20 -4.21
N LEU A 62 -3.56 -1.12 -3.52
CA LEU A 62 -3.64 -1.05 -2.07
C LEU A 62 -5.09 -0.91 -1.55
N GLU A 63 -5.96 -0.15 -2.21
CA GLU A 63 -7.37 0.00 -1.82
C GLU A 63 -8.16 -1.31 -1.96
N ASN A 64 -7.78 -2.14 -2.93
CA ASN A 64 -8.44 -3.43 -3.18
C ASN A 64 -7.92 -4.56 -2.28
N LEU A 65 -7.01 -4.28 -1.34
CA LEU A 65 -6.54 -5.29 -0.40
C LEU A 65 -7.70 -5.78 0.49
N PRO A 66 -8.01 -7.09 0.48
CA PRO A 66 -9.04 -7.67 1.34
C PRO A 66 -8.50 -7.80 2.77
N MET A 67 -8.70 -6.76 3.56
CA MET A 67 -8.20 -6.69 4.93
C MET A 67 -9.16 -7.40 5.90
N TRP A 68 -9.00 -8.72 6.07
CA TRP A 68 -9.75 -9.51 7.06
C TRP A 68 -9.22 -9.32 8.51
N ARG A 69 -10.01 -9.73 9.51
CA ARG A 69 -9.58 -9.80 10.92
C ARG A 69 -8.41 -10.78 11.03
N GLY A 70 -7.22 -10.30 11.40
CA GLY A 70 -6.01 -11.13 11.55
C GLY A 70 -4.73 -10.49 11.01
N TYR A 71 -4.80 -9.68 9.94
CA TYR A 71 -3.63 -9.08 9.29
C TYR A 71 -3.44 -7.60 9.64
N HIS A 72 -3.35 -7.30 10.94
CA HIS A 72 -3.34 -5.91 11.45
C HIS A 72 -2.11 -5.11 10.97
N GLU A 73 -0.94 -5.71 10.89
CA GLU A 73 0.28 -5.03 10.44
C GLU A 73 0.24 -4.67 8.95
N SER A 74 -0.17 -5.61 8.10
CA SER A 74 -0.39 -5.36 6.67
C SER A 74 -1.45 -4.28 6.45
N LYS A 75 -2.47 -4.19 7.33
CA LYS A 75 -3.49 -3.14 7.31
C LYS A 75 -2.89 -1.77 7.61
N GLY A 76 -2.05 -1.69 8.64
CA GLY A 76 -1.32 -0.50 8.99
C GLY A 76 -0.42 -0.06 7.87
N TYR A 77 0.37 -0.97 7.33
CA TYR A 77 1.28 -0.66 6.25
C TYR A 77 0.53 -0.20 4.98
N ALA A 78 -0.52 -0.90 4.56
CA ALA A 78 -1.36 -0.49 3.44
C ALA A 78 -1.94 0.92 3.63
N THR A 79 -2.48 1.21 4.82
CA THR A 79 -3.07 2.52 5.12
C THR A 79 -2.01 3.61 5.12
N TYR A 80 -0.84 3.34 5.71
CA TYR A 80 0.32 4.23 5.70
C TYR A 80 0.78 4.54 4.27
N ARG A 81 0.96 3.51 3.43
CA ARG A 81 1.35 3.67 2.02
C ARG A 81 0.33 4.46 1.22
N LEU A 82 -0.96 4.25 1.47
CA LEU A 82 -2.02 5.07 0.86
C LEU A 82 -1.89 6.55 1.25
N THR A 83 -1.48 6.90 2.49
CA THR A 83 -1.23 8.31 2.84
C THR A 83 -0.15 8.94 1.96
N GLN A 84 0.89 8.18 1.61
CA GLN A 84 2.00 8.65 0.81
C GLN A 84 1.61 8.76 -0.66
N LEU A 85 0.99 7.73 -1.24
CA LEU A 85 0.62 7.72 -2.64
C LEU A 85 -0.44 8.78 -2.96
N TYR A 86 -1.45 8.96 -2.11
CA TYR A 86 -2.42 10.03 -2.32
C TYR A 86 -1.76 11.41 -2.24
N GLU A 87 -0.84 11.64 -1.30
CA GLU A 87 -0.09 12.91 -1.24
C GLU A 87 0.75 13.12 -2.52
N LYS A 88 1.49 12.10 -2.97
CA LYS A 88 2.31 12.17 -4.20
C LYS A 88 1.49 12.36 -5.47
N SER A 89 0.29 11.79 -5.52
CA SER A 89 -0.66 11.98 -6.64
C SER A 89 -1.36 13.35 -6.64
N GLY A 90 -1.16 14.17 -5.60
CA GLY A 90 -1.82 15.47 -5.45
C GLY A 90 -3.25 15.40 -4.93
N VAL A 91 -3.78 14.21 -4.60
CA VAL A 91 -5.14 14.03 -4.07
C VAL A 91 -5.13 14.21 -2.55
N ILE A 92 -4.92 15.46 -2.13
CA ILE A 92 -4.65 15.85 -0.73
C ILE A 92 -5.77 15.44 0.24
N ASP A 93 -7.04 15.60 -0.14
CA ASP A 93 -8.18 15.25 0.72
C ASP A 93 -8.20 13.76 1.09
N LYS A 94 -7.90 12.89 0.12
CA LYS A 94 -7.84 11.43 0.35
C LYS A 94 -6.62 11.06 1.18
N ALA A 95 -5.48 11.74 0.97
CA ALA A 95 -4.29 11.55 1.80
C ALA A 95 -4.60 11.87 3.27
N LEU A 96 -5.26 13.00 3.53
CA LEU A 96 -5.67 13.41 4.87
C LEU A 96 -6.67 12.42 5.49
N ALA A 97 -7.67 11.99 4.72
CA ALA A 97 -8.64 10.98 5.17
C ALA A 97 -7.95 9.67 5.60
N LYS A 98 -6.93 9.22 4.87
CA LYS A 98 -6.14 8.03 5.24
C LYS A 98 -5.25 8.27 6.45
N CYS A 99 -4.66 9.45 6.62
CA CYS A 99 -3.97 9.82 7.86
C CYS A 99 -4.90 9.73 9.08
N ASN A 100 -6.10 10.30 8.97
CA ASN A 100 -7.11 10.25 10.04
C ASN A 100 -7.50 8.81 10.38
N LEU A 101 -7.72 7.98 9.36
CA LEU A 101 -8.05 6.56 9.53
C LEU A 101 -6.91 5.79 10.23
N PHE A 102 -5.66 6.01 9.82
CA PHE A 102 -4.49 5.38 10.43
C PHE A 102 -4.37 5.74 11.92
N LEU A 103 -4.47 7.03 12.25
CA LEU A 103 -4.32 7.52 13.61
C LEU A 103 -5.49 7.07 14.52
N ARG A 104 -6.70 6.96 13.98
CA ARG A 104 -7.84 6.36 14.70
C ARG A 104 -7.56 4.89 15.02
N ASN A 105 -7.19 4.10 14.01
CA ASN A 105 -6.88 2.68 14.20
C ASN A 105 -5.69 2.45 15.14
N TYR A 106 -4.70 3.36 15.16
CA TYR A 106 -3.58 3.30 16.11
C TYR A 106 -4.07 3.40 17.56
N LYS A 107 -4.98 4.33 17.86
CA LYS A 107 -5.56 4.49 19.20
C LYS A 107 -6.33 3.25 19.66
N ASP A 108 -6.85 2.47 18.71
CA ASP A 108 -7.69 1.30 18.95
C ASP A 108 -6.90 -0.03 18.99
N CYS A 109 -5.64 -0.09 18.53
CA CYS A 109 -4.92 -1.36 18.27
C CYS A 109 -3.43 -1.32 18.70
N ASP A 110 -3.17 -0.76 19.87
CA ASP A 110 -1.89 -0.67 20.62
C ASP A 110 -0.65 -1.40 20.02
N GLU A 111 0.44 -0.65 19.89
CA GLU A 111 1.80 -1.03 19.42
C GLU A 111 2.00 -1.40 17.94
N LYS A 112 1.10 -2.13 17.25
CA LYS A 112 1.40 -2.69 15.91
C LYS A 112 1.56 -1.66 14.78
N TYR A 113 0.99 -0.48 14.96
CA TYR A 113 1.04 0.63 14.00
C TYR A 113 2.13 1.67 14.36
N ARG A 114 2.86 1.45 15.47
CA ARG A 114 3.86 2.38 16.01
C ARG A 114 4.98 2.76 15.04
N PRO A 115 5.49 1.85 14.16
CA PRO A 115 6.59 2.21 13.26
C PRO A 115 6.29 3.41 12.35
N TRP A 116 5.03 3.64 11.99
CA TRP A 116 4.64 4.69 11.05
C TRP A 116 3.88 5.87 11.70
N TRP A 117 3.58 5.79 13.00
CA TRP A 117 2.73 6.78 13.66
C TRP A 117 3.28 8.20 13.61
N ASN A 118 4.56 8.38 13.97
CA ASN A 118 5.21 9.70 13.95
C ASN A 118 5.14 10.33 12.57
N GLU A 119 5.46 9.55 11.52
CA GLU A 119 5.46 10.06 10.16
C GLU A 119 4.05 10.43 9.68
N VAL A 120 3.04 9.61 9.99
CA VAL A 120 1.65 9.88 9.62
C VAL A 120 1.10 11.09 10.37
N ALA A 121 1.41 11.25 11.65
CA ALA A 121 0.99 12.41 12.45
C ALA A 121 1.59 13.71 11.90
N GLU A 122 2.88 13.72 11.56
CA GLU A 122 3.51 14.89 10.95
C GLU A 122 2.98 15.16 9.54
N ARG A 123 2.72 14.11 8.74
CA ARG A 123 2.06 14.25 7.43
C ARG A 123 0.68 14.88 7.58
N GLN A 124 -0.15 14.40 8.50
CA GLN A 124 -1.48 14.96 8.75
C GLN A 124 -1.41 16.46 9.02
N LYS A 125 -0.53 16.91 9.92
CA LYS A 125 -0.33 18.34 10.23
C LYS A 125 0.08 19.13 8.99
N ARG A 126 1.04 18.62 8.21
CA ARG A 126 1.48 19.28 6.96
C ARG A 126 0.36 19.38 5.94
N LEU A 127 -0.44 18.33 5.77
CA LEU A 127 -1.55 18.31 4.81
C LEU A 127 -2.67 19.28 5.22
N ILE A 128 -2.99 19.38 6.51
CA ILE A 128 -3.96 20.37 7.01
C ILE A 128 -3.53 21.80 6.63
N ASN A 129 -2.25 22.11 6.78
CA ASN A 129 -1.70 23.42 6.39
C ASN A 129 -1.69 23.68 4.88
N LYS A 130 -1.84 22.66 4.03
CA LYS A 130 -1.92 22.82 2.56
C LYS A 130 -3.34 23.10 2.07
N ILE A 131 -4.35 22.81 2.89
CA ILE A 131 -5.77 22.96 2.55
C ILE A 131 -6.33 24.29 3.08
N ASN A 132 -5.72 24.85 4.14
CA ASN A 132 -6.02 26.18 4.68
C ASN A 132 -5.23 27.27 3.94
#